data_AF-A0A239D096-F1
#
_entry.id   AF-A0A239D096-F1
#
_cell.length_a   1.000
_cell.length_b   1.000
_cell.length_c   1.000
_cell.angle_alpha   90.00
_cell.angle_beta   90.00
_cell.angle_gamma   90.00
#
_symmetry.space_group_name_H-M   'P 1'
#
loop_
_entity.id
_entity.type
_entity.pdbx_description
1 polymer ?
#
loop_
_entity_poly.entity_id
_entity_poly.type
_entity_poly.pdbx_seq_one_letter_code
_entity_poly.pdbx_strand_id
1 'polypeptide(L)'
;MIFTLFSCKQKEVDGIEIGQTLYANQSLEQNRKLTELISQILNKDSNALSELTEFWCGGGAGCYDLGFVTTQLVYRIGENDFIKMAEKLTEKQKILLSGLLSVGFEYGYYTEKNIVTEFPKLNKLLTE
;
A
#
# COMPACT_ATOMS: atom_id res chain seq x y z
N MET A 1 13.62 18.01 -20.65
CA MET A 1 13.20 17.05 -19.60
C MET A 1 13.35 15.66 -20.21
N ILE A 2 14.36 14.89 -19.82
CA ILE A 2 14.61 13.56 -20.38
C ILE A 2 13.63 12.60 -19.68
N PHE A 3 12.60 12.15 -20.40
CA PHE A 3 11.76 11.03 -19.96
C PHE A 3 12.52 9.73 -20.22
N THR A 4 13.29 9.26 -19.24
CA THR A 4 13.76 7.87 -19.24
C THR A 4 12.56 6.96 -19.05
N LEU A 5 12.05 6.41 -20.16
CA LEU A 5 11.08 5.32 -20.13
C LEU A 5 11.77 4.08 -19.55
N PHE A 6 11.65 3.88 -18.24
CA PHE A 6 12.08 2.64 -17.61
C PHE A 6 11.22 1.49 -18.19
N SER A 7 11.84 0.72 -19.09
CA SER A 7 11.25 -0.47 -19.70
C SER A 7 11.26 -1.68 -18.75
N CYS A 8 11.91 -1.55 -17.60
CA CYS A 8 12.00 -2.60 -16.58
C CYS A 8 10.97 -2.38 -15.47
N LYS A 9 10.63 -3.47 -14.79
CA LYS A 9 9.89 -3.41 -13.53
C LYS A 9 10.71 -2.61 -12.52
N GLN A 10 10.03 -1.79 -11.72
CA GLN A 10 10.57 -1.05 -10.61
C GLN A 10 10.29 -1.81 -9.32
N LYS A 11 11.32 -1.98 -8.48
CA LYS A 11 11.22 -2.64 -7.18
C LYS A 11 11.01 -1.66 -6.01
N GLU A 12 11.14 -0.37 -6.28
CA GLU A 12 11.06 0.70 -5.28
C GLU A 12 10.56 1.97 -5.96
N VAL A 13 9.74 2.75 -5.25
CA VAL A 13 9.22 4.05 -5.70
C VAL A 13 9.31 5.04 -4.55
N ASP A 14 10.13 6.09 -4.70
CA ASP A 14 10.30 7.16 -3.70
C ASP A 14 10.55 6.65 -2.27
N GLY A 15 11.35 5.57 -2.14
CA GLY A 15 11.67 4.93 -0.87
C GLY A 15 10.62 3.92 -0.36
N ILE A 16 9.56 3.64 -1.13
CA ILE A 16 8.61 2.57 -0.85
C ILE A 16 9.06 1.29 -1.57
N GLU A 17 9.46 0.29 -0.81
CA GLU A 17 9.92 -0.99 -1.35
C GLU A 17 8.75 -1.89 -1.72
N ILE A 18 8.79 -2.47 -2.93
CA ILE A 18 7.84 -3.49 -3.38
C ILE A 18 8.44 -4.86 -3.05
N GLY A 19 7.77 -5.61 -2.18
CA GLY A 19 8.23 -6.93 -1.76
C GLY A 19 8.49 -7.89 -2.93
N GLN A 20 9.47 -8.78 -2.74
CA GLN A 20 10.05 -9.57 -3.82
C GLN A 20 9.04 -10.52 -4.49
N THR A 21 8.09 -11.08 -3.75
CA THR A 21 7.10 -12.01 -4.32
C THR A 21 6.14 -11.26 -5.22
N LEU A 22 5.61 -10.13 -4.77
CA LEU A 22 4.76 -9.26 -5.57
C LEU A 22 5.50 -8.76 -6.80
N TYR A 23 6.71 -8.22 -6.63
CA TYR A 23 7.54 -7.72 -7.73
C TYR A 23 7.85 -8.82 -8.77
N ALA A 24 8.25 -10.02 -8.35
CA ALA A 24 8.63 -11.10 -9.24
C ALA A 24 7.45 -11.61 -10.07
N ASN A 25 6.26 -11.72 -9.46
CA ASN A 25 5.07 -12.32 -10.07
C ASN A 25 4.20 -11.32 -10.86
N GLN A 26 4.50 -10.02 -10.82
CA GLN A 26 3.84 -9.01 -11.65
C GLN A 26 4.32 -9.05 -13.11
N SER A 27 3.39 -8.78 -14.04
CA SER A 27 3.73 -8.32 -15.39
C SER A 27 4.35 -6.91 -15.35
N LEU A 28 5.00 -6.49 -16.44
CA LEU A 28 5.52 -5.11 -16.53
C LEU A 28 4.41 -4.06 -16.37
N GLU A 29 3.24 -4.33 -16.95
CA GLU A 29 2.07 -3.44 -16.86
C GLU A 29 1.53 -3.34 -15.43
N GLN A 30 1.38 -4.48 -14.74
CA GLN A 30 0.94 -4.50 -13.34
C GLN A 30 1.92 -3.75 -12.43
N ASN A 31 3.21 -3.95 -12.65
CA ASN A 31 4.23 -3.24 -11.89
C ASN A 31 4.19 -1.73 -12.15
N ARG A 32 4.05 -1.30 -13.41
CA ARG A 32 3.85 0.12 -13.74
C ARG A 32 2.62 0.71 -13.06
N LYS A 33 1.49 -0.01 -13.10
CA LYS A 33 0.27 0.41 -12.42
C LYS A 33 0.48 0.55 -10.91
N LEU A 34 1.12 -0.44 -10.26
CA LEU A 34 1.42 -0.34 -8.83
C LEU A 34 2.34 0.84 -8.52
N THR A 35 3.37 1.08 -9.34
CA THR A 35 4.32 2.18 -9.13
C THR A 35 3.65 3.56 -9.28
N GLU A 36 2.71 3.67 -10.21
CA GLU A 36 1.89 4.86 -10.40
C GLU A 36 0.96 5.09 -9.19
N LEU A 37 0.28 4.05 -8.72
CA LEU A 37 -0.57 4.12 -7.53
C LEU A 37 0.23 4.55 -6.30
N ILE A 38 1.42 3.97 -6.07
CA ILE A 38 2.32 4.37 -4.97
C ILE A 38 2.64 5.88 -5.08
N SER A 39 3.06 6.33 -6.25
CA SER A 39 3.40 7.74 -6.49
C SER A 39 2.22 8.68 -6.25
N GLN A 40 1.02 8.31 -6.70
CA GLN A 40 -0.21 9.10 -6.52
C GLN A 40 -0.64 9.15 -5.05
N ILE A 41 -0.54 8.03 -4.32
CA ILE A 41 -0.86 7.97 -2.90
C ILE A 41 0.12 8.82 -2.08
N LEU A 42 1.42 8.80 -2.41
CA LEU A 42 2.41 9.70 -1.79
C LEU A 42 2.08 11.19 -2.01
N ASN A 43 1.42 11.52 -3.12
CA ASN A 43 0.88 12.85 -3.41
C ASN A 43 -0.54 13.07 -2.84
N LYS A 44 -0.99 12.20 -1.95
CA LYS A 44 -2.27 12.27 -1.21
C LYS A 44 -3.51 12.13 -2.10
N ASP A 45 -3.41 11.44 -3.24
CA ASP A 45 -4.56 11.09 -4.07
C ASP A 45 -5.36 9.94 -3.45
N SER A 46 -6.58 10.24 -2.99
CA SER A 46 -7.48 9.25 -2.40
C SER A 46 -8.05 8.24 -3.38
N ASN A 47 -8.17 8.60 -4.68
CA ASN A 47 -8.66 7.66 -5.69
C ASN A 47 -7.63 6.56 -5.92
N ALA A 48 -6.34 6.92 -5.92
CA ALA A 48 -5.26 5.95 -6.00
C ALA A 48 -5.25 5.00 -4.79
N LEU A 49 -5.57 5.48 -3.58
CA LEU A 49 -5.72 4.61 -2.41
C LEU A 49 -6.89 3.63 -2.59
N SER A 50 -8.03 4.10 -3.09
CA SER A 50 -9.18 3.25 -3.43
C SER A 50 -8.77 2.13 -4.40
N GLU A 51 -8.09 2.49 -5.49
CA GLU A 51 -7.60 1.51 -6.47
C GLU A 51 -6.56 0.54 -5.88
N LEU A 52 -5.69 0.99 -4.98
CA LEU A 52 -4.71 0.14 -4.30
C LEU A 52 -5.39 -0.96 -3.48
N THR A 53 -6.49 -0.65 -2.77
CA THR A 53 -7.21 -1.65 -1.95
C THR A 53 -7.78 -2.81 -2.76
N GLU A 54 -7.93 -2.62 -4.08
CA GLU A 54 -8.47 -3.60 -5.02
C GLU A 54 -7.39 -4.15 -5.98
N PHE A 55 -6.13 -3.75 -5.79
CA PHE A 55 -5.03 -4.14 -6.65
C PHE A 55 -4.80 -5.66 -6.63
N TRP A 56 -4.71 -6.28 -7.80
CA TRP A 56 -4.44 -7.71 -7.90
C TRP A 56 -3.00 -8.05 -7.52
N CYS A 57 -2.83 -8.59 -6.32
CA CYS A 57 -1.53 -8.99 -5.74
C CYS A 57 -1.10 -10.43 -6.05
N GLY A 58 -1.85 -11.19 -6.86
CA GLY A 58 -1.52 -12.58 -7.20
C GLY A 58 -1.86 -13.62 -6.13
N GLY A 59 -2.43 -13.19 -4.99
CA GLY A 59 -2.77 -14.06 -3.86
C GLY A 59 -1.57 -14.37 -2.93
N GLY A 60 -1.87 -14.98 -1.78
CA GLY A 60 -0.88 -15.46 -0.81
C GLY A 60 0.20 -14.43 -0.48
N ALA A 61 1.46 -14.83 -0.62
CA ALA A 61 2.62 -14.01 -0.29
C ALA A 61 2.72 -12.69 -1.08
N GLY A 62 2.16 -12.61 -2.29
CA GLY A 62 2.10 -11.34 -3.03
C GLY A 62 1.20 -10.30 -2.35
N CYS A 63 0.15 -10.74 -1.66
CA CYS A 63 -0.74 -9.84 -0.91
C CYS A 63 -0.15 -9.43 0.45
N TYR A 64 0.77 -10.23 1.02
CA TYR A 64 1.56 -9.83 2.18
C TYR A 64 2.52 -8.69 1.81
N ASP A 65 3.20 -8.82 0.66
CA ASP A 65 4.04 -7.76 0.10
C ASP A 65 3.25 -6.48 -0.22
N LEU A 66 2.00 -6.59 -0.71
CA LEU A 66 1.12 -5.43 -0.89
C LEU A 66 0.74 -4.80 0.45
N GLY A 67 0.50 -5.61 1.48
CA GLY A 67 0.29 -5.13 2.85
C GLY A 67 1.52 -4.39 3.39
N PHE A 68 2.73 -4.90 3.12
CA PHE A 68 3.98 -4.25 3.47
C PHE A 68 4.14 -2.89 2.78
N VAL A 69 3.87 -2.82 1.46
CA VAL A 69 3.82 -1.54 0.70
C VAL A 69 2.83 -0.57 1.34
N THR A 70 1.62 -1.04 1.65
CA THR A 70 0.56 -0.22 2.27
C THR A 70 0.98 0.33 3.62
N THR A 71 1.65 -0.48 4.44
CA THR A 71 2.15 -0.07 5.76
C THR A 71 3.22 1.02 5.65
N GLN A 72 4.16 0.87 4.71
CA GLN A 72 5.18 1.89 4.42
C GLN A 72 4.55 3.22 3.97
N LEU A 73 3.48 3.17 3.17
CA LEU A 73 2.75 4.37 2.74
C LEU A 73 2.15 5.13 3.92
N VAL A 74 1.56 4.43 4.91
CA VAL A 74 1.04 5.08 6.13
C VAL A 74 2.15 5.78 6.90
N TYR A 75 3.30 5.12 7.12
CA TYR A 75 4.45 5.74 7.77
C TYR A 75 4.97 6.96 7.00
N ARG A 76 5.06 6.86 5.67
CA ARG A 76 5.64 7.89 4.81
C ARG A 76 4.78 9.15 4.73
N ILE A 77 3.45 8.98 4.77
CA ILE A 77 2.46 10.08 4.68
C ILE A 77 2.13 10.64 6.06
N GLY A 78 2.18 9.79 7.09
CA GLY A 78 1.74 10.09 8.44
C GLY A 78 0.25 9.80 8.65
N GLU A 79 -0.06 9.22 9.80
CA GLU A 79 -1.41 8.70 10.13
C GLU A 79 -2.54 9.70 9.87
N ASN A 80 -2.42 10.94 10.37
CA ASN A 80 -3.50 11.93 10.26
C ASN A 80 -3.82 12.32 8.80
N ASP A 81 -2.81 12.36 7.93
CA ASP A 81 -3.03 12.68 6.52
C ASP A 81 -3.49 11.46 5.73
N PHE A 82 -3.04 10.26 6.13
CA PHE A 82 -3.53 9.01 5.56
C PHE A 82 -5.02 8.79 5.87
N ILE A 83 -5.46 9.12 7.09
CA ILE A 83 -6.87 9.05 7.51
C ILE A 83 -7.77 9.87 6.58
N LYS A 84 -7.38 11.08 6.19
CA LYS A 84 -8.19 11.94 5.29
C LYS A 84 -8.42 11.29 3.91
N MET A 85 -7.51 10.42 3.48
CA MET A 85 -7.72 9.62 2.27
C MET A 85 -8.62 8.42 2.56
N ALA A 86 -8.35 7.70 3.65
CA ALA A 86 -9.11 6.51 4.06
C ALA A 86 -10.59 6.82 4.37
N GLU A 87 -10.92 8.02 4.85
CA GLU A 87 -12.29 8.49 5.09
C GLU A 87 -13.16 8.51 3.82
N LYS A 88 -12.55 8.59 2.64
CA LYS A 88 -13.26 8.61 1.35
C LYS A 88 -13.50 7.20 0.78
N LEU A 89 -12.96 6.17 1.41
CA LEU A 89 -13.15 4.79 1.01
C LEU A 89 -14.55 4.31 1.38
N THR A 90 -15.10 3.43 0.55
CA THR A 90 -16.30 2.66 0.90
C THR A 90 -16.01 1.69 2.05
N GLU A 91 -17.05 1.23 2.76
CA GLU A 91 -16.88 0.26 3.85
C GLU A 91 -16.17 -1.03 3.40
N LYS A 92 -16.49 -1.51 2.18
CA LYS A 92 -15.78 -2.66 1.58
C LYS A 92 -14.27 -2.37 1.46
N GLN A 93 -13.90 -1.18 0.98
CA GLN A 93 -12.50 -0.80 0.78
C GLN A 93 -11.78 -0.57 2.10
N LYS A 94 -12.45 -0.06 3.13
CA LYS A 94 -11.89 0.02 4.49
C LYS A 94 -11.58 -1.36 5.05
N ILE A 95 -12.46 -2.34 4.86
CA ILE A 95 -12.21 -3.73 5.26
C ILE A 95 -10.98 -4.29 4.52
N LEU A 96 -10.87 -4.06 3.21
CA LEU A 96 -9.70 -4.48 2.42
C LEU A 96 -8.41 -3.81 2.91
N LEU A 97 -8.46 -2.50 3.16
CA LEU A 97 -7.33 -1.73 3.70
C LEU A 97 -6.90 -2.25 5.08
N SER A 98 -7.86 -2.55 5.96
CA SER A 98 -7.60 -3.16 7.27
C SER A 98 -6.88 -4.51 7.13
N GLY A 99 -7.34 -5.35 6.20
CA GLY A 99 -6.70 -6.63 5.88
C GLY A 99 -5.26 -6.46 5.38
N LEU A 100 -5.01 -5.50 4.48
CA LEU A 100 -3.67 -5.18 3.98
C LEU A 100 -2.73 -4.72 5.10
N LEU A 101 -3.20 -3.83 5.98
CA LEU A 101 -2.39 -3.35 7.11
C LEU A 101 -2.10 -4.47 8.12
N SER A 102 -3.08 -5.34 8.40
CA SER A 102 -2.90 -6.49 9.27
C SER A 102 -1.76 -7.40 8.78
N VAL A 103 -1.84 -7.85 7.51
CA VAL A 103 -0.79 -8.72 6.96
C VAL A 103 0.53 -7.98 6.72
N GLY A 104 0.47 -6.66 6.47
CA GLY A 104 1.66 -5.82 6.34
C GLY A 104 2.48 -5.75 7.62
N PHE A 105 1.84 -5.66 8.78
CA PHE A 105 2.54 -5.76 10.07
C PHE A 105 3.03 -7.19 10.36
N GLU A 106 2.21 -8.20 10.09
CA GLU A 106 2.56 -9.60 10.35
C GLU A 106 3.78 -10.08 9.56
N TYR A 107 3.87 -9.71 8.27
CA TYR A 107 4.90 -10.21 7.35
C TYR A 107 5.95 -9.17 6.96
N GLY A 108 5.77 -7.89 7.31
CA GLY A 108 6.66 -6.78 6.93
C GLY A 108 7.85 -6.55 7.85
N TYR A 109 8.27 -7.56 8.63
CA TYR A 109 9.38 -7.46 9.60
C TYR A 109 9.17 -6.43 10.73
N TYR A 110 7.92 -6.06 11.01
CA TYR A 110 7.55 -5.18 12.12
C TYR A 110 7.31 -5.99 13.41
N THR A 111 8.35 -6.69 13.89
CA THR A 111 8.27 -7.48 15.12
C THR A 111 7.70 -6.65 16.26
N GLU A 112 6.69 -7.19 16.96
CA GLU A 112 5.99 -6.58 18.10
C GLU A 112 5.12 -5.36 17.80
N LYS A 113 5.01 -4.93 16.54
CA LYS A 113 4.17 -3.81 16.12
C LYS A 113 2.90 -4.29 15.43
N ASN A 114 1.85 -3.49 15.52
CA ASN A 114 0.60 -3.72 14.81
C ASN A 114 -0.13 -2.39 14.55
N ILE A 115 -1.18 -2.44 13.72
CA ILE A 115 -1.97 -1.25 13.40
C ILE A 115 -2.59 -0.59 14.65
N VAL A 116 -2.96 -1.37 15.67
CA VAL A 116 -3.59 -0.86 16.90
C VAL A 116 -2.63 0.04 17.68
N THR A 117 -1.34 -0.31 17.70
CA THR A 117 -0.29 0.40 18.44
C THR A 117 0.35 1.51 17.63
N GLU A 118 0.63 1.26 16.35
CA GLU A 118 1.34 2.22 15.50
C GLU A 118 0.40 3.26 14.88
N PHE A 119 -0.84 2.87 14.55
CA PHE A 119 -1.83 3.73 13.90
C PHE A 119 -3.21 3.63 14.59
N PRO A 120 -3.32 3.97 15.88
CA PRO A 120 -4.55 3.76 16.66
C PRO A 120 -5.78 4.48 16.12
N LYS A 121 -5.63 5.67 15.52
CA LYS A 121 -6.74 6.43 14.96
C LYS A 121 -7.18 5.85 13.62
N LEU A 122 -6.22 5.42 12.80
CA LEU A 122 -6.52 4.73 11.55
C LEU A 122 -7.20 3.40 11.84
N ASN A 123 -6.69 2.62 12.79
CA ASN A 123 -7.34 1.38 13.23
C ASN A 123 -8.80 1.63 13.62
N LYS A 124 -9.04 2.65 14.47
CA LYS A 124 -10.40 3.02 14.88
C LYS A 124 -11.31 3.26 13.67
N LEU A 125 -10.89 4.11 12.72
CA LEU A 125 -11.65 4.39 11.48
C LEU A 125 -11.97 3.14 10.66
N LEU A 126 -11.08 2.15 10.64
CA LEU A 126 -11.21 0.95 9.81
C LEU A 126 -12.01 -0.19 10.49
N THR A 127 -12.33 -0.04 11.78
CA THR A 127 -13.04 -1.05 12.58
C THR A 127 -14.42 -0.61 13.08
N GLU A 128 -14.75 0.67 12.90
CA GLU A 128 -16.09 1.24 13.15
C GLU A 128 -17.03 0.96 11.97
#